data_AF-A0A6I8LSS5-F1
#
_entry.id   AF-A0A6I8LSS5-F1
#
_cell.length_a   1.000
_cell.length_b   1.000
_cell.length_c   1.000
_cell.angle_alpha   90.00
_cell.angle_beta   90.00
_cell.angle_gamma   90.00
#
_symmetry.space_group_name_H-M   'P 1'
#
loop_
_entity.id
_entity.type
_entity.pdbx_description
1 polymer ?
#
loop_
_entity_poly.entity_id
_entity_poly.type
_entity_poly.pdbx_seq_one_letter_code
_entity_poly.pdbx_strand_id
1 'polypeptide(L)'
;MTDHELATKLKELADAPAPPPRIDLDRARRLGGRRRRARTTALVVGCAAVVTAAGLTAVSVFRTTPPPAPPAVLPTPAPVAPAPTDNPLVAKASFGWLPEPITGIEYGSGGHGDYALAIGRGDLAPMIWLAVYDQEPPLDRRHDMGGRAVRVPVRVGDRDGYWVTTDARDPLNQGNSYLRWPTPDGRWAELNAYYLALPDLQQVLLRVAGEVKFANRAVPLPLHVTGLPETFRVADVNLWRRPDADNVPWRAVLQYSSNGALATITVTLPGGRADGLGTPVCTTKNGLRACVAIDHPQAAGVTSQELLSRITLLGPDESKWTTHVISP
;
A
#
# COMPACT_ATOMS: atom_id res chain seq x y z
N MET A 1 36.39 21.20 13.46
CA MET A 1 36.50 21.13 11.99
C MET A 1 36.08 22.47 11.45
N THR A 2 36.99 23.18 10.80
CA THR A 2 36.73 24.51 10.25
C THR A 2 36.08 24.41 8.87
N ASP A 3 35.38 25.44 8.41
CA ASP A 3 34.77 25.47 7.06
C ASP A 3 35.79 25.22 5.95
N HIS A 4 37.03 25.65 6.17
CA HIS A 4 38.14 25.42 5.25
C HIS A 4 38.55 23.94 5.17
N GLU A 5 38.57 23.22 6.30
CA GLU A 5 38.83 21.78 6.33
C GLU A 5 37.70 21.00 5.65
N LEU A 6 36.44 21.41 5.84
CA LEU A 6 35.30 20.77 5.18
C LEU A 6 35.35 20.98 3.67
N ALA A 7 35.59 22.22 3.21
CA ALA A 7 35.72 22.54 1.78
C ALA A 7 36.87 21.75 1.13
N THR A 8 37.99 21.59 1.83
CA THR A 8 39.15 20.83 1.35
C THR A 8 38.81 19.34 1.22
N LYS A 9 38.17 18.74 2.23
CA LYS A 9 37.77 17.32 2.19
C LYS A 9 36.70 17.02 1.15
N LEU A 10 35.75 17.94 0.94
CA LEU A 10 34.75 17.80 -0.12
C LEU A 10 35.37 17.90 -1.51
N LYS A 11 36.37 18.77 -1.68
CA LYS A 11 37.14 18.86 -2.93
C LYS A 11 37.95 17.59 -3.18
N GLU A 12 38.63 17.06 -2.17
CA GLU A 12 39.34 15.77 -2.27
C GLU A 12 38.42 14.60 -2.61
N LEU A 13 37.20 14.57 -2.07
CA LEU A 13 36.18 13.57 -2.40
C LEU A 13 35.65 13.70 -3.84
N ALA A 14 35.55 14.93 -4.35
CA ALA A 14 35.09 15.21 -5.71
C ALA A 14 36.18 14.88 -6.76
N ASP A 15 37.45 15.12 -6.41
CA ASP A 15 38.60 14.88 -7.30
C ASP A 15 39.05 13.41 -7.27
N ALA A 16 38.60 12.62 -6.29
CA ALA A 16 38.88 11.19 -6.22
C ALA A 16 38.12 10.42 -7.33
N PRO A 17 38.79 9.55 -8.12
CA PRO A 17 38.14 8.75 -9.14
C PRO A 17 37.07 7.86 -8.51
N ALA A 18 35.87 7.87 -9.10
CA ALA A 18 34.73 7.12 -8.59
C ALA A 18 35.10 5.62 -8.45
N PRO A 19 34.81 4.98 -7.30
CA PRO A 19 35.01 3.56 -7.14
C PRO A 19 34.29 2.80 -8.25
N PRO A 20 34.86 1.69 -8.76
CA PRO A 20 34.18 0.90 -9.76
C PRO A 20 32.80 0.48 -9.24
N PRO A 21 31.73 0.60 -10.05
CA PRO A 21 30.37 0.30 -9.62
C PRO A 21 30.31 -1.15 -9.14
N ARG A 22 29.93 -1.35 -7.87
CA ARG A 22 29.76 -2.69 -7.27
C ARG A 22 28.54 -3.44 -7.82
N ILE A 23 27.71 -2.76 -8.61
CA ILE A 23 26.51 -3.30 -9.22
C ILE A 23 26.81 -3.49 -10.71
N ASP A 24 26.88 -4.75 -11.14
CA ASP A 24 26.92 -5.11 -12.55
C ASP A 24 25.53 -4.84 -13.15
N LEU A 25 25.37 -3.63 -13.70
CA LEU A 25 24.13 -3.18 -14.32
C LEU A 25 23.74 -4.06 -15.52
N ASP A 26 24.71 -4.64 -16.21
CA ASP A 26 24.44 -5.52 -17.34
C ASP A 26 23.95 -6.88 -16.89
N ARG A 27 24.47 -7.41 -15.77
CA ARG A 27 23.92 -8.61 -15.13
C ARG A 27 22.51 -8.35 -14.62
N ALA A 28 22.24 -7.21 -14.00
CA ALA A 28 20.89 -6.83 -13.57
C ALA A 28 19.92 -6.73 -14.77
N ARG A 29 20.33 -6.07 -15.87
CA ARG A 29 19.55 -5.99 -17.11
C ARG A 29 19.34 -7.36 -17.77
N ARG A 30 20.36 -8.22 -17.82
CA ARG A 30 20.26 -9.59 -18.36
C ARG A 30 19.29 -10.45 -17.55
N LEU A 31 19.35 -10.38 -16.23
CA LEU A 31 18.44 -11.10 -15.34
C LEU A 31 16.99 -10.59 -15.51
N GLY A 32 16.79 -9.27 -15.55
CA GLY A 32 15.47 -8.68 -15.81
C GLY A 32 14.94 -9.02 -17.21
N GLY A 33 15.79 -8.97 -18.23
CA GLY A 33 15.44 -9.27 -19.62
C GLY A 33 15.10 -10.73 -19.87
N ARG A 34 15.87 -11.70 -19.34
CA ARG A 34 15.53 -13.14 -19.41
C ARG A 34 14.20 -13.42 -18.73
N ARG A 35 13.94 -12.79 -17.58
CA ARG A 35 12.69 -12.94 -16.83
C ARG A 35 11.49 -12.37 -17.59
N ARG A 36 11.66 -11.22 -18.28
CA ARG A 36 10.64 -10.64 -19.17
C ARG A 36 10.35 -11.53 -20.38
N ARG A 37 11.39 -12.08 -21.03
CA ARG A 37 11.25 -12.95 -22.20
C ARG A 37 10.55 -14.27 -21.87
N ALA A 38 10.93 -14.93 -20.77
CA ALA A 38 10.26 -16.16 -20.33
C ALA A 38 8.74 -15.97 -20.12
N ARG A 39 8.33 -14.79 -19.63
CA ARG A 39 6.91 -14.42 -19.49
C ARG A 39 6.23 -14.16 -20.84
N THR A 40 6.94 -13.56 -21.79
CA THR A 40 6.38 -13.25 -23.11
C THR A 40 6.15 -14.54 -23.91
N THR A 41 7.04 -15.53 -23.80
CA THR A 41 6.90 -16.82 -24.49
C THR A 41 5.79 -17.71 -23.95
N ALA A 42 5.43 -17.60 -22.65
CA ALA A 42 4.31 -18.35 -22.08
C ALA A 42 2.94 -17.89 -22.61
N LEU A 43 2.79 -16.61 -22.97
CA LEU A 43 1.56 -16.04 -23.52
C LEU A 43 1.33 -16.39 -24.99
N VAL A 44 2.41 -16.52 -25.78
CA VAL A 44 2.31 -16.75 -27.23
C VAL A 44 1.88 -18.18 -27.58
N VAL A 45 2.20 -19.17 -26.73
CA VAL A 45 1.79 -20.58 -26.97
C VAL A 45 0.29 -20.78 -26.70
N GLY A 46 -0.36 -19.93 -25.90
CA GLY A 46 -1.79 -20.03 -25.57
C GLY A 46 -2.75 -19.44 -26.62
N CYS A 47 -2.28 -18.62 -27.56
CA CYS A 47 -3.16 -17.85 -28.45
C CYS A 47 -3.34 -18.45 -29.86
N ALA A 48 -2.78 -19.64 -30.15
CA ALA A 48 -2.85 -20.24 -31.48
C ALA A 48 -4.16 -21.01 -31.78
N ALA A 49 -5.13 -21.05 -30.86
CA ALA A 49 -6.28 -21.98 -30.96
C ALA A 49 -7.66 -21.33 -31.20
N VAL A 50 -7.80 -20.02 -31.37
CA VAL A 50 -9.13 -19.39 -31.57
C VAL A 50 -9.10 -18.37 -32.71
N VAL A 51 -8.97 -18.85 -33.95
CA VAL A 51 -9.29 -18.07 -35.15
C VAL A 51 -10.09 -18.95 -36.10
N THR A 52 -11.38 -19.15 -35.79
CA THR A 52 -12.41 -19.54 -36.76
C THR A 52 -13.79 -19.28 -36.15
N ALA A 53 -14.37 -18.10 -36.39
CA ALA A 53 -15.79 -17.93 -36.77
C ALA A 53 -16.28 -16.49 -36.55
N ALA A 54 -17.19 -16.09 -37.44
CA ALA A 54 -18.02 -14.88 -37.48
C ALA A 54 -17.32 -13.62 -38.01
N GLY A 55 -17.73 -13.01 -39.14
CA GLY A 55 -19.00 -13.13 -39.86
C GLY A 55 -19.60 -11.74 -40.02
N LEU A 56 -19.57 -11.24 -41.25
CA LEU A 56 -20.10 -9.95 -41.70
C LEU A 56 -21.53 -9.68 -41.22
N THR A 57 -21.78 -8.49 -40.64
CA THR A 57 -23.01 -7.72 -40.88
C THR A 57 -22.71 -6.21 -40.79
N ALA A 58 -22.91 -5.51 -41.90
CA ALA A 58 -22.95 -4.06 -41.97
C ALA A 58 -24.43 -3.64 -41.98
N VAL A 59 -24.84 -2.79 -41.03
CA VAL A 59 -26.10 -2.05 -41.10
C VAL A 59 -25.86 -0.64 -40.57
N SER A 60 -25.90 0.33 -41.49
CA SER A 60 -26.07 1.76 -41.20
C SER A 60 -27.51 2.06 -40.81
N VAL A 61 -27.74 2.83 -39.74
CA VAL A 61 -28.91 3.71 -39.66
C VAL A 61 -28.56 4.97 -38.85
N PHE A 62 -28.85 6.12 -39.43
CA PHE A 62 -28.84 7.45 -38.83
C PHE A 62 -29.51 7.45 -37.44
N ARG A 63 -28.82 7.94 -36.41
CA ARG A 63 -29.41 8.22 -35.10
C ARG A 63 -29.58 9.72 -34.93
N THR A 64 -30.81 10.14 -34.73
CA THR A 64 -31.19 11.46 -34.23
C THR A 64 -30.62 11.67 -32.83
N THR A 65 -29.97 12.81 -32.61
CA THR A 65 -29.40 13.20 -31.33
C THR A 65 -30.53 13.45 -30.31
N PRO A 66 -30.64 12.68 -29.22
CA PRO A 66 -31.62 12.95 -28.18
C PRO A 66 -31.31 14.28 -27.48
N PRO A 67 -32.33 15.04 -27.05
CA PRO A 67 -32.12 16.23 -26.25
C PRO A 67 -31.35 15.89 -24.95
N PRO A 68 -30.54 16.83 -24.43
CA PRO A 68 -29.73 16.59 -23.23
C PRO A 68 -30.64 16.20 -22.06
N ALA A 69 -30.38 15.03 -21.49
CA ALA A 69 -31.07 14.58 -20.30
C ALA A 69 -30.86 15.60 -19.16
N PRO A 70 -31.90 15.91 -18.37
CA PRO A 70 -31.73 16.76 -17.20
C PRO A 70 -30.64 16.18 -16.29
N PRO A 71 -29.85 17.04 -15.61
CA PRO A 71 -28.76 16.59 -14.75
C PRO A 71 -29.33 15.60 -13.72
N ALA A 72 -28.84 14.37 -13.78
CA ALA A 72 -29.20 13.36 -12.81
C ALA A 72 -28.78 13.88 -11.43
N VAL A 73 -29.77 14.04 -10.54
CA VAL A 73 -29.51 14.35 -9.14
C VAL A 73 -28.79 13.14 -8.57
N LEU A 74 -27.48 13.27 -8.35
CA LEU A 74 -26.69 12.21 -7.74
C LEU A 74 -27.26 11.94 -6.35
N PRO A 75 -27.50 10.67 -5.98
CA PRO A 75 -27.97 10.33 -4.65
C PRO A 75 -26.98 10.88 -3.62
N THR A 76 -27.50 11.52 -2.58
CA THR A 76 -26.69 12.01 -1.46
C THR A 76 -25.96 10.83 -0.84
N PRO A 77 -24.62 10.89 -0.71
CA PRO A 77 -23.87 9.78 -0.15
C PRO A 77 -24.31 9.48 1.29
N ALA A 78 -24.40 8.20 1.63
CA ALA A 78 -24.70 7.79 2.98
C ALA A 78 -23.58 8.25 3.94
N PRO A 79 -23.88 8.77 5.14
CA PRO A 79 -22.87 9.16 6.11
C PRO A 79 -22.01 7.96 6.53
N VAL A 80 -20.69 8.12 6.55
CA VAL A 80 -19.75 7.14 7.12
C VAL A 80 -19.57 7.45 8.59
N ALA A 81 -19.63 6.43 9.45
CA ALA A 81 -19.30 6.60 10.86
C ALA A 81 -17.87 7.18 11.02
N PRO A 82 -17.64 8.10 11.97
CA PRO A 82 -16.33 8.71 12.16
C PRO A 82 -15.28 7.64 12.52
N ALA A 83 -14.03 7.89 12.11
CA ALA A 83 -12.91 7.04 12.50
C ALA A 83 -12.66 7.16 14.02
N PRO A 84 -12.38 6.05 14.72
CA PRO A 84 -11.97 6.09 16.12
C PRO A 84 -10.69 6.92 16.29
N THR A 85 -10.64 7.77 17.30
CA THR A 85 -9.51 8.69 17.54
C THR A 85 -8.40 8.07 18.40
N ASP A 86 -8.71 6.98 19.10
CA ASP A 86 -7.82 6.24 19.98
C ASP A 86 -7.16 5.03 19.30
N ASN A 87 -7.42 4.82 18.01
CA ASN A 87 -6.72 3.83 17.18
C ASN A 87 -5.94 4.53 16.07
N PRO A 88 -4.60 4.41 16.04
CA PRO A 88 -3.82 5.07 15.01
C PRO A 88 -3.83 4.30 13.68
N LEU A 89 -4.49 3.13 13.59
CA LEU A 89 -4.64 2.33 12.38
C LEU A 89 -6.12 2.04 12.08
N VAL A 90 -6.69 2.80 11.14
CA VAL A 90 -8.08 2.66 10.70
C VAL A 90 -8.11 2.22 9.24
N ALA A 91 -8.71 1.07 8.97
CA ALA A 91 -8.98 0.63 7.61
C ALA A 91 -10.27 1.32 7.12
N LYS A 92 -10.19 2.00 5.96
CA LYS A 92 -11.35 2.65 5.31
C LYS A 92 -12.16 1.69 4.41
N ALA A 93 -11.58 0.54 4.09
CA ALA A 93 -12.19 -0.51 3.31
C ALA A 93 -11.59 -1.88 3.66
N SER A 94 -12.29 -2.94 3.27
CA SER A 94 -11.82 -4.32 3.39
C SER A 94 -12.26 -5.15 2.19
N PHE A 95 -11.48 -6.16 1.84
CA PHE A 95 -11.80 -7.09 0.78
C PHE A 95 -12.92 -8.05 1.23
N GLY A 96 -13.96 -8.23 0.41
CA GLY A 96 -14.97 -9.29 0.61
C GLY A 96 -14.57 -10.63 0.00
N TRP A 97 -13.83 -10.60 -1.10
CA TRP A 97 -13.26 -11.77 -1.76
C TRP A 97 -11.88 -11.47 -2.32
N LEU A 98 -11.02 -12.49 -2.33
CA LEU A 98 -9.65 -12.44 -2.83
C LEU A 98 -9.36 -13.73 -3.63
N PRO A 99 -8.52 -13.65 -4.68
CA PRO A 99 -8.11 -14.84 -5.43
C PRO A 99 -7.19 -15.73 -4.58
N GLU A 100 -7.22 -17.04 -4.86
CA GLU A 100 -6.52 -18.09 -4.09
C GLU A 100 -5.04 -17.81 -3.77
N PRO A 101 -4.20 -17.23 -4.66
CA PRO A 101 -2.79 -17.00 -4.32
C PRO A 101 -2.57 -16.00 -3.18
N ILE A 102 -3.59 -15.24 -2.80
CA ILE A 102 -3.53 -14.28 -1.69
C ILE A 102 -3.81 -15.03 -0.39
N THR A 103 -2.88 -14.92 0.56
CA THR A 103 -2.91 -15.68 1.82
C THR A 103 -2.89 -14.79 3.06
N GLY A 104 -2.73 -13.48 2.90
CA GLY A 104 -2.67 -12.53 4.00
C GLY A 104 -3.25 -11.16 3.65
N ILE A 105 -3.65 -10.42 4.69
CA ILE A 105 -4.07 -9.02 4.59
C ILE A 105 -3.24 -8.19 5.58
N GLU A 106 -2.72 -7.08 5.09
CA GLU A 106 -2.01 -6.07 5.84
C GLU A 106 -2.79 -4.77 5.84
N TYR A 107 -2.44 -3.90 6.77
CA TYR A 107 -3.07 -2.58 6.88
C TYR A 107 -1.99 -1.54 7.09
N GLY A 108 -2.18 -0.37 6.51
CA GLY A 108 -1.36 0.78 6.82
C GLY A 108 -2.12 2.11 6.71
N SER A 109 -1.56 3.13 7.35
CA SER A 109 -2.04 4.51 7.34
C SER A 109 -0.83 5.44 7.38
N GLY A 110 -0.83 6.54 6.60
CA GLY A 110 0.28 7.49 6.60
C GLY A 110 0.66 8.00 5.20
N GLY A 111 1.96 8.15 4.95
CA GLY A 111 2.51 8.76 3.72
C GLY A 111 2.10 8.09 2.39
N HIS A 112 1.60 6.85 2.44
CA HIS A 112 1.09 6.12 1.27
C HIS A 112 -0.46 6.15 1.15
N GLY A 113 -1.13 6.90 2.03
CA GLY A 113 -2.57 6.86 2.22
C GLY A 113 -2.99 5.74 3.18
N ASP A 114 -4.28 5.69 3.51
CA ASP A 114 -4.85 4.56 4.26
C ASP A 114 -5.13 3.42 3.29
N TYR A 115 -4.63 2.23 3.60
CA TYR A 115 -4.74 1.09 2.71
C TYR A 115 -4.96 -0.24 3.44
N ALA A 116 -5.60 -1.16 2.71
CA ALA A 116 -5.51 -2.59 2.97
C ALA A 116 -4.71 -3.23 1.84
N LEU A 117 -3.77 -4.12 2.17
CA LEU A 117 -2.94 -4.82 1.20
C LEU A 117 -3.20 -6.32 1.30
N ALA A 118 -3.75 -6.89 0.23
CA ALA A 118 -3.83 -8.33 0.04
C ALA A 118 -2.49 -8.84 -0.52
N ILE A 119 -1.87 -9.82 0.14
CA ILE A 119 -0.55 -10.34 -0.22
C ILE A 119 -0.51 -11.87 -0.26
N GLY A 120 0.16 -12.43 -1.27
CA GLY A 120 0.47 -13.85 -1.38
C GLY A 120 1.82 -14.23 -0.76
N ARG A 121 2.42 -15.31 -1.26
CA ARG A 121 3.70 -15.88 -0.76
C ARG A 121 4.83 -15.78 -1.79
N GLY A 122 6.06 -15.88 -1.30
CA GLY A 122 7.29 -15.94 -2.11
C GLY A 122 7.90 -14.59 -2.49
N ASP A 123 9.07 -14.64 -3.15
CA ASP A 123 9.92 -13.46 -3.43
C ASP A 123 9.24 -12.36 -4.26
N LEU A 124 8.31 -12.75 -5.15
CA LEU A 124 7.46 -11.84 -5.90
C LEU A 124 6.00 -12.11 -5.55
N ALA A 125 5.69 -12.02 -4.26
CA ALA A 125 4.34 -12.24 -3.76
C ALA A 125 3.32 -11.40 -4.56
N PRO A 126 2.23 -12.01 -5.05
CA PRO A 126 1.14 -11.26 -5.68
C PRO A 126 0.58 -10.26 -4.65
N MET A 127 0.39 -9.02 -5.08
CA MET A 127 -0.07 -7.93 -4.21
C MET A 127 -1.24 -7.19 -4.83
N ILE A 128 -2.25 -6.90 -4.02
CA ILE A 128 -3.39 -6.05 -4.35
C ILE A 128 -3.52 -5.00 -3.24
N TRP A 129 -3.16 -3.77 -3.54
CA TRP A 129 -3.39 -2.62 -2.68
C TRP A 129 -4.79 -2.08 -2.91
N LEU A 130 -5.51 -1.82 -1.83
CA LEU A 130 -6.78 -1.12 -1.83
C LEU A 130 -6.63 0.16 -1.02
N ALA A 131 -6.72 1.31 -1.68
CA ALA A 131 -6.68 2.62 -1.05
C ALA A 131 -8.02 3.35 -1.22
N VAL A 132 -8.37 4.20 -0.24
CA VAL A 132 -9.55 5.07 -0.30
C VAL A 132 -9.12 6.52 -0.10
N TYR A 133 -9.52 7.37 -1.04
CA TYR A 133 -9.19 8.79 -1.10
C TYR A 133 -10.47 9.63 -0.99
N ASP A 134 -10.39 10.79 -0.33
CA ASP A 134 -11.56 11.66 -0.16
C ASP A 134 -11.98 12.35 -1.47
N GLN A 135 -11.07 12.42 -2.45
CA GLN A 135 -11.29 12.99 -3.78
C GLN A 135 -10.66 12.08 -4.85
N GLU A 136 -11.06 12.25 -6.11
CA GLU A 136 -10.46 11.53 -7.23
C GLU A 136 -8.95 11.85 -7.29
N PRO A 137 -8.05 10.86 -7.13
CA PRO A 137 -6.62 11.12 -7.21
C PRO A 137 -6.22 11.49 -8.67
N PRO A 138 -5.17 12.30 -8.86
CA PRO A 138 -4.60 12.54 -10.19
C PRO A 138 -4.28 11.23 -10.92
N LEU A 139 -4.43 11.19 -12.25
CA LEU A 139 -4.22 9.96 -13.04
C LEU A 139 -2.84 9.35 -12.78
N ASP A 140 -1.78 10.13 -13.01
CA ASP A 140 -0.40 9.74 -12.72
C ASP A 140 0.06 10.31 -11.37
N ARG A 141 -0.61 9.91 -10.28
CA ARG A 141 -0.33 10.42 -8.92
C ARG A 141 1.12 10.17 -8.47
N ARG A 142 1.72 9.07 -8.93
CA ARG A 142 3.05 8.62 -8.50
C ARG A 142 4.17 9.09 -9.44
N HIS A 143 3.82 9.65 -10.60
CA HIS A 143 4.78 10.03 -11.64
C HIS A 143 5.68 8.87 -12.09
N ASP A 144 5.18 7.63 -11.97
CA ASP A 144 5.94 6.39 -12.18
C ASP A 144 5.42 5.56 -13.37
N MET A 145 4.38 6.04 -14.06
CA MET A 145 3.77 5.31 -15.17
C MET A 145 4.61 5.31 -16.46
N GLY A 146 5.58 6.23 -16.59
CA GLY A 146 6.51 6.27 -17.73
C GLY A 146 5.89 6.70 -19.06
N GLY A 147 4.72 7.35 -19.02
CA GLY A 147 4.00 7.84 -20.19
C GLY A 147 2.78 8.68 -19.79
N ARG A 148 2.02 9.16 -20.78
CA ARG A 148 0.79 9.92 -20.51
C ARG A 148 -0.30 8.96 -20.04
N ALA A 149 -0.74 9.11 -18.79
CA ALA A 149 -1.85 8.34 -18.26
C ALA A 149 -3.17 8.67 -18.99
N VAL A 150 -3.95 7.63 -19.27
CA VAL A 150 -5.27 7.67 -19.89
C VAL A 150 -6.28 6.84 -19.08
N ARG A 151 -7.57 7.13 -19.27
CA ARG A 151 -8.69 6.39 -18.66
C ARG A 151 -9.26 5.39 -19.66
N VAL A 152 -9.44 4.13 -19.24
CA VAL A 152 -10.21 3.13 -20.00
C VAL A 152 -11.45 2.76 -19.19
N PRO A 153 -12.66 3.18 -19.62
CA PRO A 153 -13.89 2.95 -18.86
C PRO A 153 -14.17 1.47 -18.59
N VAL A 154 -14.73 1.17 -17.41
CA VAL A 154 -15.15 -0.18 -17.00
C VAL A 154 -16.28 -0.11 -15.98
N ARG A 155 -16.94 -1.24 -15.72
CA ARG A 155 -17.96 -1.38 -14.68
C ARG A 155 -17.42 -2.15 -13.49
N VAL A 156 -17.56 -1.60 -12.29
CA VAL A 156 -17.21 -2.23 -11.01
C VAL A 156 -18.50 -2.51 -10.27
N GLY A 157 -19.03 -3.73 -10.42
CA GLY A 157 -20.38 -4.05 -9.98
C GLY A 157 -21.41 -3.13 -10.63
N ASP A 158 -22.13 -2.37 -9.82
CA ASP A 158 -23.13 -1.39 -10.21
C ASP A 158 -22.59 0.04 -10.40
N ARG A 159 -21.26 0.25 -10.33
CA ARG A 159 -20.64 1.58 -10.45
C ARG A 159 -19.78 1.71 -11.69
N ASP A 160 -19.70 2.93 -12.22
CA ASP A 160 -18.77 3.28 -13.28
C ASP A 160 -17.38 3.46 -12.68
N GLY A 161 -16.39 2.87 -13.33
CA GLY A 161 -14.98 3.02 -12.98
C GLY A 161 -14.12 3.13 -14.23
N TYR A 162 -12.81 3.11 -14.04
CA TYR A 162 -11.88 3.08 -15.15
C TYR A 162 -10.54 2.48 -14.73
N TRP A 163 -9.85 1.90 -15.71
CA TRP A 163 -8.43 1.58 -15.60
C TRP A 163 -7.59 2.83 -15.87
N VAL A 164 -6.50 2.99 -15.13
CA VAL A 164 -5.45 3.97 -15.41
C VAL A 164 -4.28 3.26 -16.07
N THR A 165 -4.01 3.64 -17.33
CA THR A 165 -2.97 3.02 -18.15
C THR A 165 -2.23 4.05 -18.99
N THR A 166 -1.09 3.69 -19.57
CA THR A 166 -0.43 4.48 -20.62
C THR A 166 -0.81 4.04 -22.04
N ASP A 167 -1.43 2.86 -22.18
CA ASP A 167 -1.92 2.33 -23.46
C ASP A 167 -3.34 1.79 -23.28
N ALA A 168 -4.31 2.39 -23.96
CA ALA A 168 -5.70 1.96 -23.88
C ALA A 168 -5.93 0.51 -24.36
N ARG A 169 -5.00 -0.06 -25.13
CA ARG A 169 -5.02 -1.48 -25.57
C ARG A 169 -4.44 -2.43 -24.53
N ASP A 170 -3.75 -1.91 -23.52
CA ASP A 170 -3.20 -2.66 -22.38
C ASP A 170 -3.70 -2.03 -21.07
N PRO A 171 -4.96 -2.29 -20.66
CA PRO A 171 -5.54 -1.71 -19.44
C PRO A 171 -4.80 -2.13 -18.16
N LEU A 172 -3.93 -3.15 -18.22
CA LEU A 172 -3.22 -3.69 -17.06
C LEU A 172 -1.75 -3.24 -16.98
N ASN A 173 -1.26 -2.37 -17.88
CA ASN A 173 0.14 -1.93 -17.95
C ASN A 173 1.15 -3.08 -17.76
N GLN A 174 1.06 -4.14 -18.58
CA GLN A 174 1.94 -5.30 -18.47
C GLN A 174 1.89 -6.00 -17.09
N GLY A 175 0.76 -5.86 -16.38
CA GLY A 175 0.48 -6.47 -15.07
C GLY A 175 0.66 -5.54 -13.86
N ASN A 176 0.95 -4.25 -14.05
CA ASN A 176 0.86 -3.22 -13.00
C ASN A 176 -0.42 -2.41 -13.16
N SER A 177 -1.52 -2.97 -12.66
CA SER A 177 -2.87 -2.49 -12.97
C SER A 177 -3.38 -1.52 -11.91
N TYR A 178 -4.01 -0.44 -12.36
CA TYR A 178 -4.65 0.57 -11.52
C TYR A 178 -6.13 0.68 -11.89
N LEU A 179 -7.03 0.27 -11.00
CA LEU A 179 -8.48 0.36 -11.18
C LEU A 179 -9.05 1.40 -10.22
N ARG A 180 -9.81 2.37 -10.72
CA ARG A 180 -10.45 3.40 -9.89
C ARG A 180 -11.95 3.43 -10.08
N TRP A 181 -12.69 3.66 -9.00
CA TRP A 181 -14.14 3.82 -9.01
C TRP A 181 -14.60 4.64 -7.80
N PRO A 182 -15.72 5.36 -7.89
CA PRO A 182 -16.30 6.05 -6.75
C PRO A 182 -16.90 5.03 -5.77
N THR A 183 -16.78 5.30 -4.48
CA THR A 183 -17.40 4.54 -3.41
C THR A 183 -18.87 4.99 -3.22
N PRO A 184 -19.73 4.19 -2.56
CA PRO A 184 -21.10 4.61 -2.27
C PRO A 184 -21.23 5.86 -1.39
N ASP A 185 -20.17 6.23 -0.65
CA ASP A 185 -20.11 7.44 0.18
C ASP A 185 -19.46 8.64 -0.55
N GLY A 186 -19.23 8.55 -1.86
CA GLY A 186 -18.73 9.65 -2.69
C GLY A 186 -17.21 9.85 -2.68
N ARG A 187 -16.48 9.06 -1.89
CA ARG A 187 -15.01 8.94 -1.95
C ARG A 187 -14.58 8.17 -3.19
N TRP A 188 -13.27 7.99 -3.35
CA TRP A 188 -12.67 7.24 -4.47
C TRP A 188 -11.86 6.06 -3.97
N ALA A 189 -12.12 4.89 -4.54
CA ALA A 189 -11.32 3.70 -4.31
C ALA A 189 -10.33 3.48 -5.45
N GLU A 190 -9.16 2.95 -5.12
CA GLU A 190 -8.16 2.49 -6.08
C GLU A 190 -7.69 1.09 -5.71
N LEU A 191 -7.74 0.16 -6.67
CA LEU A 191 -6.92 -1.04 -6.63
C LEU A 191 -5.63 -0.79 -7.40
N ASN A 192 -4.49 -1.09 -6.77
CA ASN A 192 -3.22 -1.24 -7.45
C ASN A 192 -2.75 -2.68 -7.27
N ALA A 193 -2.69 -3.45 -8.36
CA ALA A 193 -2.25 -4.83 -8.32
C ALA A 193 -1.01 -5.05 -9.18
N TYR A 194 -0.07 -5.82 -8.63
CA TYR A 194 1.17 -6.19 -9.30
C TYR A 194 1.67 -7.56 -8.85
N TYR A 195 2.47 -8.20 -9.71
CA TYR A 195 2.93 -9.59 -9.57
C TYR A 195 1.82 -10.66 -9.54
N LEU A 196 0.59 -10.31 -9.91
CA LEU A 196 -0.48 -11.29 -10.13
C LEU A 196 -0.34 -11.89 -11.53
N ALA A 197 -0.06 -13.19 -11.59
CA ALA A 197 -0.06 -13.96 -12.82
C ALA A 197 -1.26 -14.91 -12.81
N LEU A 198 -2.45 -14.35 -13.07
CA LEU A 198 -3.71 -15.09 -13.12
C LEU A 198 -4.28 -15.07 -14.54
N PRO A 199 -4.93 -16.16 -14.98
CA PRO A 199 -5.85 -16.11 -16.11
C PRO A 199 -6.91 -15.02 -15.86
N ASP A 200 -7.30 -14.30 -16.91
CA ASP A 200 -8.35 -13.28 -16.87
C ASP A 200 -8.19 -12.25 -15.74
N LEU A 201 -6.95 -11.81 -15.48
CA LEU A 201 -6.61 -10.88 -14.39
C LEU A 201 -7.55 -9.66 -14.32
N GLN A 202 -7.96 -9.12 -15.47
CA GLN A 202 -8.93 -8.02 -15.51
C GLN A 202 -10.26 -8.40 -14.83
N GLN A 203 -10.84 -9.56 -15.14
CA GLN A 203 -12.10 -10.02 -14.53
C GLN A 203 -11.92 -10.33 -13.05
N VAL A 204 -10.78 -10.93 -12.67
CA VAL A 204 -10.44 -11.17 -11.27
C VAL A 204 -10.43 -9.87 -10.47
N LEU A 205 -9.75 -8.84 -10.97
CA LEU A 205 -9.66 -7.56 -10.27
C LEU A 205 -11.00 -6.81 -10.23
N LEU A 206 -11.85 -6.92 -11.26
CA LEU A 206 -13.20 -6.37 -11.23
C LEU A 206 -14.07 -7.08 -10.18
N ARG A 207 -13.92 -8.40 -10.01
CA ARG A 207 -14.59 -9.12 -8.93
C ARG A 207 -14.09 -8.68 -7.56
N VAL A 208 -12.77 -8.59 -7.37
CA VAL A 208 -12.19 -8.08 -6.10
C VAL A 208 -12.77 -6.71 -5.77
N ALA A 209 -12.78 -5.78 -6.73
CA ALA A 209 -13.29 -4.43 -6.57
C ALA A 209 -14.81 -4.41 -6.27
N GLY A 210 -15.59 -5.25 -6.95
CA GLY A 210 -17.04 -5.38 -6.76
C GLY A 210 -17.43 -5.95 -5.39
N GLU A 211 -16.54 -6.71 -4.75
CA GLU A 211 -16.76 -7.29 -3.42
C GLU A 211 -16.10 -6.48 -2.28
N VAL A 212 -15.56 -5.29 -2.54
CA VAL A 212 -15.02 -4.40 -1.49
C VAL A 212 -16.13 -3.88 -0.57
N LYS A 213 -15.88 -3.91 0.74
CA LYS A 213 -16.72 -3.32 1.78
C LYS A 213 -16.09 -2.03 2.29
N PHE A 214 -16.82 -0.92 2.18
CA PHE A 214 -16.38 0.39 2.65
C PHE A 214 -16.93 0.70 4.03
N ALA A 215 -16.04 0.91 5.00
CA ALA A 215 -16.36 1.29 6.37
C ALA A 215 -15.09 1.74 7.08
N ASN A 216 -15.20 2.70 8.00
CA ASN A 216 -14.11 2.99 8.93
C ASN A 216 -14.10 1.91 10.01
N ARG A 217 -13.02 1.11 10.04
CA ARG A 217 -12.86 0.01 11.00
C ARG A 217 -11.50 0.13 11.68
N ALA A 218 -11.50 0.25 13.01
CA ALA A 218 -10.30 0.12 13.81
C ALA A 218 -9.64 -1.24 13.56
N VAL A 219 -8.35 -1.24 13.26
CA VAL A 219 -7.56 -2.48 13.15
C VAL A 219 -7.04 -2.82 14.56
N PRO A 220 -7.36 -4.01 15.10
CA PRO A 220 -6.83 -4.41 16.39
C PRO A 220 -5.29 -4.46 16.36
N LEU A 221 -4.65 -3.97 17.43
CA LEU A 221 -3.19 -3.95 17.58
C LEU A 221 -2.75 -4.68 18.86
N PRO A 222 -1.52 -5.25 18.88
CA PRO A 222 -1.01 -6.09 19.98
C PRO A 222 -0.54 -5.30 21.22
N LEU A 223 -0.86 -4.01 21.30
CA LEU A 223 -0.38 -3.11 22.33
C LEU A 223 -1.41 -2.05 22.72
N HIS A 224 -1.20 -1.49 23.91
CA HIS A 224 -1.84 -0.28 24.40
C HIS A 224 -0.74 0.71 24.84
N VAL A 225 -0.93 1.99 24.56
CA VAL A 225 0.00 3.09 24.89
C VAL A 225 -0.74 4.12 25.74
N THR A 226 -0.26 4.32 26.97
CA THR A 226 -0.88 5.26 27.92
C THR A 226 -0.10 6.57 27.97
N GLY A 227 -0.81 7.70 27.97
CA GLY A 227 -0.20 9.03 28.10
C GLY A 227 0.80 9.34 26.99
N LEU A 228 0.43 9.13 25.73
CA LEU A 228 1.27 9.57 24.61
C LEU A 228 1.40 11.11 24.65
N PRO A 229 2.62 11.70 24.49
CA PRO A 229 2.76 13.14 24.56
C PRO A 229 1.88 13.86 23.52
N GLU A 230 1.25 14.96 23.91
CA GLU A 230 0.29 15.69 23.06
C GLU A 230 0.90 16.26 21.77
N THR A 231 2.23 16.35 21.66
CA THR A 231 2.93 16.80 20.45
C THR A 231 3.08 15.70 19.41
N PHE A 232 2.83 14.44 19.78
CA PHE A 232 2.97 13.31 18.86
C PHE A 232 1.83 13.31 17.84
N ARG A 233 2.18 13.17 16.57
CA ARG A 233 1.25 13.02 15.45
C ARG A 233 1.59 11.75 14.71
N VAL A 234 0.58 10.94 14.39
CA VAL A 234 0.76 9.73 13.59
C VAL A 234 1.37 10.13 12.24
N ALA A 235 2.52 9.56 11.92
CA ALA A 235 3.20 9.75 10.64
C ALA A 235 2.95 8.56 9.73
N ASP A 236 3.10 7.34 10.28
CA ASP A 236 2.83 6.09 9.57
C ASP A 236 2.49 5.01 10.59
N VAL A 237 1.53 4.14 10.28
CA VAL A 237 1.25 2.93 11.06
C VAL A 237 1.06 1.78 10.11
N ASN A 238 1.72 0.66 10.41
CA ASN A 238 1.67 -0.53 9.58
C ASN A 238 1.46 -1.77 10.44
N LEU A 239 0.62 -2.68 9.97
CA LEU A 239 0.50 -4.04 10.47
C LEU A 239 0.78 -5.01 9.32
N TRP A 240 2.03 -5.45 9.24
CA TRP A 240 2.52 -6.37 8.21
C TRP A 240 2.30 -7.82 8.60
N ARG A 241 2.02 -8.66 7.61
CA ARG A 241 1.81 -10.12 7.73
C ARG A 241 2.58 -10.82 6.60
N ARG A 242 3.92 -10.73 6.67
CA ARG A 242 4.85 -11.29 5.67
C ARG A 242 5.80 -12.31 6.31
N PRO A 243 5.34 -13.52 6.63
CA PRO A 243 6.19 -14.49 7.34
C PRO A 243 7.46 -14.84 6.56
N ASP A 244 7.34 -14.93 5.24
CA ASP A 244 8.44 -15.27 4.33
C ASP A 244 9.52 -14.17 4.28
N ALA A 245 9.15 -12.90 4.51
CA ALA A 245 10.05 -11.76 4.41
C ALA A 245 10.63 -11.34 5.76
N ASP A 246 9.80 -11.39 6.81
CA ASP A 246 10.16 -10.87 8.14
C ASP A 246 10.56 -11.98 9.13
N ASN A 247 10.45 -13.27 8.75
CA ASN A 247 10.65 -14.44 9.63
C ASN A 247 9.75 -14.47 10.88
N VAL A 248 8.71 -13.63 10.91
CA VAL A 248 7.69 -13.59 11.95
C VAL A 248 6.32 -13.49 11.28
N PRO A 249 5.26 -14.09 11.85
CA PRO A 249 3.95 -14.14 11.22
C PRO A 249 3.33 -12.75 10.98
N TRP A 250 3.67 -11.79 11.85
CA TRP A 250 3.24 -10.41 11.74
C TRP A 250 4.21 -9.48 12.47
N ARG A 251 4.12 -8.18 12.14
CA ARG A 251 4.85 -7.10 12.80
C ARG A 251 4.03 -5.82 12.75
N ALA A 252 3.92 -5.13 13.87
CA ALA A 252 3.28 -3.82 13.97
C ALA A 252 4.35 -2.73 14.10
N VAL A 253 4.23 -1.66 13.33
CA VAL A 253 5.13 -0.49 13.36
C VAL A 253 4.29 0.76 13.44
N LEU A 254 4.45 1.53 14.52
CA LEU A 254 3.78 2.81 14.72
C LEU A 254 4.84 3.91 14.72
N GLN A 255 4.74 4.85 13.81
CA GLN A 255 5.63 6.00 13.67
C GLN A 255 4.90 7.28 14.01
N TYR A 256 5.52 8.09 14.85
CA TYR A 256 5.01 9.38 15.28
C TYR A 256 6.04 10.46 14.99
N SER A 257 5.57 11.59 14.48
CA SER A 257 6.35 12.83 14.39
C SER A 257 6.09 13.70 15.62
N SER A 258 7.13 14.34 16.15
CA SER A 258 7.03 15.28 17.28
C SER A 258 8.15 16.31 17.18
N ASN A 259 7.81 17.58 16.95
CA ASN A 259 8.77 18.71 16.87
C ASN A 259 10.01 18.44 15.99
N GLY A 260 9.83 17.75 14.85
CA GLY A 260 10.93 17.41 13.94
C GLY A 260 11.69 16.11 14.29
N ALA A 261 11.35 15.43 15.37
CA ALA A 261 11.79 14.07 15.66
C ALA A 261 10.81 13.02 15.12
N LEU A 262 11.33 11.81 14.86
CA LEU A 262 10.57 10.63 14.53
C LEU A 262 10.74 9.57 15.64
N ALA A 263 9.63 9.22 16.29
CA ALA A 263 9.56 8.12 17.25
C ALA A 263 8.93 6.89 16.58
N THR A 264 9.60 5.75 16.63
CA THR A 264 9.11 4.48 16.08
C THR A 264 8.90 3.46 17.21
N ILE A 265 7.71 2.88 17.27
CA ILE A 265 7.36 1.75 18.12
C ILE A 265 7.22 0.52 17.22
N THR A 266 8.06 -0.50 17.40
CA THR A 266 7.92 -1.79 16.73
C THR A 266 7.46 -2.85 17.73
N VAL A 267 6.39 -3.58 17.41
CA VAL A 267 5.92 -4.73 18.18
C VAL A 267 5.92 -5.98 17.29
N THR A 268 6.54 -7.05 17.78
CA THR A 268 6.73 -8.29 17.04
C THR A 268 6.86 -9.48 18.01
N LEU A 269 6.77 -10.69 17.50
CA LEU A 269 7.26 -11.88 18.20
C LEU A 269 8.79 -11.83 18.38
N PRO A 270 9.35 -12.51 19.40
CA PRO A 270 10.80 -12.68 19.56
C PRO A 270 11.45 -13.17 18.26
N GLY A 271 12.61 -12.60 17.92
CA GLY A 271 13.31 -12.85 16.65
C GLY A 271 12.98 -11.84 15.54
N GLY A 272 11.87 -11.10 15.65
CA GLY A 272 11.57 -10.01 14.71
C GLY A 272 12.53 -8.82 14.84
N ARG A 273 12.72 -8.10 13.73
CA ARG A 273 13.55 -6.89 13.66
C ARG A 273 12.84 -5.68 14.27
N ALA A 274 13.63 -4.75 14.80
CA ALA A 274 13.17 -3.43 15.19
C ALA A 274 13.33 -2.46 14.00
N ASP A 275 12.37 -1.55 13.83
CA ASP A 275 12.42 -0.49 12.82
C ASP A 275 12.69 0.87 13.49
N GLY A 276 12.91 1.88 12.64
CA GLY A 276 13.05 3.26 13.06
C GLY A 276 14.47 3.80 12.98
N LEU A 277 14.57 5.11 13.13
CA LEU A 277 15.83 5.84 13.21
C LEU A 277 16.29 5.95 14.67
N GLY A 278 17.59 5.91 14.90
CA GLY A 278 18.20 5.92 16.24
C GLY A 278 18.47 4.52 16.80
N THR A 279 18.91 4.47 18.06
CA THR A 279 19.22 3.20 18.74
C THR A 279 17.97 2.67 19.45
N PRO A 280 17.44 1.50 19.07
CA PRO A 280 16.23 0.97 19.68
C PRO A 280 16.50 0.49 21.11
N VAL A 281 15.56 0.81 22.01
CA VAL A 281 15.48 0.24 23.36
C VAL A 281 14.31 -0.73 23.39
N CYS A 282 14.54 -1.96 23.84
CA CYS A 282 13.56 -3.04 23.73
C CYS A 282 13.21 -3.69 25.06
N THR A 283 11.99 -4.19 25.18
CA THR A 283 11.55 -5.09 26.26
C THR A 283 10.79 -6.28 25.66
N THR A 284 10.87 -7.43 26.33
CA THR A 284 10.05 -8.60 26.00
C THR A 284 9.08 -8.87 27.16
N LYS A 285 7.77 -8.88 26.88
CA LYS A 285 6.71 -9.17 27.85
C LYS A 285 5.55 -9.88 27.15
N ASN A 286 4.84 -10.76 27.85
CA ASN A 286 3.67 -11.48 27.33
C ASN A 286 3.92 -12.18 25.98
N GLY A 287 5.13 -12.71 25.77
CA GLY A 287 5.50 -13.39 24.51
C GLY A 287 5.73 -12.45 23.32
N LEU A 288 5.74 -11.13 23.52
CA LEU A 288 6.01 -10.12 22.51
C LEU A 288 7.25 -9.30 22.85
N ARG A 289 7.92 -8.80 21.82
CA ARG A 289 9.01 -7.82 21.92
C ARG A 289 8.49 -6.46 21.43
N ALA A 290 8.59 -5.46 22.28
CA ALA A 290 8.42 -4.05 21.91
C ALA A 290 9.79 -3.39 21.84
N CYS A 291 10.03 -2.58 20.81
CA CYS A 291 11.20 -1.72 20.70
C CYS A 291 10.76 -0.29 20.39
N VAL A 292 11.42 0.68 21.02
CA VAL A 292 11.24 2.10 20.75
C VAL A 292 12.55 2.70 20.27
N ALA A 293 12.53 3.38 19.14
CA ALA A 293 13.64 4.15 18.61
C ALA A 293 13.20 5.61 18.36
N ILE A 294 14.05 6.56 18.74
CA ILE A 294 13.82 8.00 18.53
C ILE A 294 15.13 8.59 17.98
N ASP A 295 15.06 9.29 16.86
CA ASP A 295 16.24 9.90 16.20
C ASP A 295 16.77 11.13 16.95
N HIS A 296 15.87 11.96 17.47
CA HIS A 296 16.17 13.20 18.17
C HIS A 296 15.38 13.28 19.50
N PRO A 297 15.78 12.52 20.55
CA PRO A 297 15.04 12.43 21.81
C PRO A 297 14.75 13.79 22.48
N GLN A 298 15.69 14.74 22.39
CA GLN A 298 15.53 16.08 22.94
C GLN A 298 14.39 16.84 22.26
N ALA A 299 14.23 16.70 20.94
CA ALA A 299 13.14 17.32 20.19
C ALA A 299 11.80 16.62 20.47
N ALA A 300 11.81 15.29 20.61
CA ALA A 300 10.62 14.53 20.95
C ALA A 300 10.07 14.86 22.35
N GLY A 301 10.91 15.37 23.27
CA GLY A 301 10.53 15.68 24.65
C GLY A 301 10.34 14.44 25.53
N VAL A 302 10.80 13.27 25.07
CA VAL A 302 10.71 11.99 25.76
C VAL A 302 11.84 11.07 25.28
N THR A 303 12.36 10.24 26.17
CA THR A 303 13.36 9.21 25.81
C THR A 303 12.70 7.92 25.32
N SER A 304 13.44 7.08 24.59
CA SER A 304 12.95 5.76 24.17
C SER A 304 12.53 4.89 25.37
N GLN A 305 13.24 4.98 26.49
CA GLN A 305 12.93 4.22 27.71
C GLN A 305 11.62 4.68 28.37
N GLU A 306 11.41 6.01 28.47
CA GLU A 306 10.17 6.57 29.02
C GLU A 306 8.97 6.22 28.14
N LEU A 307 9.08 6.33 26.81
CA LEU A 307 8.01 5.93 25.91
C LEU A 307 7.76 4.42 25.96
N LEU A 308 8.80 3.59 26.03
CA LEU A 308 8.66 2.13 26.18
C LEU A 308 7.94 1.75 27.47
N SER A 309 8.14 2.50 28.56
CA SER A 309 7.47 2.23 29.85
C SER A 309 5.95 2.46 29.81
N ARG A 310 5.47 3.23 28.82
CA ARG A 310 4.04 3.51 28.59
C ARG A 310 3.32 2.42 27.78
N ILE A 311 4.06 1.42 27.29
CA ILE A 311 3.54 0.37 26.42
C ILE A 311 3.15 -0.87 27.23
N THR A 312 1.88 -1.27 27.11
CA THR A 312 1.37 -2.55 27.59
C THR A 312 1.21 -3.51 26.41
N LEU A 313 1.84 -4.68 26.48
CA LEU A 313 1.77 -5.72 25.45
C LEU A 313 0.65 -6.71 25.75
N LEU A 314 -0.22 -6.97 24.77
CA LEU A 314 -1.44 -7.79 24.95
C LEU A 314 -1.23 -9.29 24.66
N GLY A 315 -0.08 -9.64 24.07
CA GLY A 315 0.27 -11.00 23.71
C GLY A 315 0.04 -11.34 22.23
N PRO A 316 0.47 -12.52 21.78
CA PRO A 316 0.50 -12.88 20.35
C PRO A 316 -0.86 -13.30 19.78
N ASP A 317 -1.86 -13.51 20.62
CA ASP A 317 -3.20 -13.93 20.22
C ASP A 317 -3.99 -12.74 19.65
N GLU A 318 -4.19 -12.72 18.32
CA GLU A 318 -4.88 -11.62 17.63
C GLU A 318 -6.32 -11.41 18.13
N SER A 319 -6.97 -12.44 18.70
CA SER A 319 -8.33 -12.32 19.23
C SER A 319 -8.41 -11.47 20.51
N LYS A 320 -7.26 -11.23 21.17
CA LYS A 320 -7.12 -10.42 22.39
C LYS A 320 -6.58 -9.02 22.13
N TRP A 321 -6.33 -8.67 20.88
CA TRP A 321 -5.83 -7.36 20.52
C TRP A 321 -6.89 -6.27 20.71
N THR A 322 -6.44 -5.04 20.95
CA THR A 322 -7.32 -3.92 21.26
C THR A 322 -7.55 -3.05 20.03
N THR A 323 -8.77 -2.52 19.90
CA THR A 323 -9.07 -1.41 19.00
C THR A 323 -8.88 -0.04 19.66
N HIS A 324 -8.64 0.01 20.98
CA HIS A 324 -8.36 1.23 21.74
C HIS A 324 -6.87 1.19 22.10
N VAL A 325 -6.04 1.82 21.28
CA VAL A 325 -4.58 1.67 21.33
C VAL A 325 -3.94 2.79 22.13
N ILE A 326 -4.52 3.98 22.12
CA ILE A 326 -4.01 5.16 22.81
C ILE A 326 -5.01 5.57 23.89
N SER A 327 -4.54 5.71 25.13
CA SER A 327 -5.30 6.35 26.21
C SER A 327 -4.60 7.61 26.71
N PRO A 328 -5.34 8.52 27.36
CA PRO A 328 -4.76 9.60 28.16
C PRO A 328 -3.75 9.08 29.18
#